data_AF-A0A811NKN5-F1
#
_entry.id   AF-A0A811NKN5-F1
#
_cell.length_a   1.000
_cell.length_b   1.000
_cell.length_c   1.000
_cell.angle_alpha   90.00
_cell.angle_beta   90.00
_cell.angle_gamma   90.00
#
_symmetry.space_group_name_H-M   'P 1'
#
loop_
_entity.id
_entity.type
_entity.pdbx_description
1 polymer ?
#
loop_
_entity_poly.entity_id
_entity_poly.type
_entity_poly.pdbx_seq_one_letter_code
_entity_poly.pdbx_strand_id
1 'polypeptide(L)'
;MWYELGRQPANTKLSSNKTVRRVCVRGGNVKWRALRLDNGNYSWGSEAVTRKTRILDVVYNASNNELVRTQTLVKSAIVQVDAASFK
;
A
#
# COMPACT_ATOMS: atom_id res chain seq x y z
N MET A 1 21.98 14.45 -16.86
CA MET A 1 20.69 15.15 -16.63
C MET A 1 19.64 14.23 -15.96
N TRP A 2 20.00 13.51 -14.89
CA TRP A 2 19.15 12.47 -14.25
C TRP A 2 18.66 12.84 -12.84
N TYR A 3 18.90 14.06 -12.35
CA TYR A 3 18.64 14.42 -10.95
C TYR A 3 17.24 15.00 -10.69
N GLU A 4 16.57 15.58 -11.70
CA GLU A 4 15.23 16.20 -11.56
C GLU A 4 14.09 15.34 -12.14
N LEU A 5 14.32 14.05 -12.39
CA LEU A 5 13.32 13.21 -13.05
C LEU A 5 12.16 12.83 -12.11
N GLY A 6 10.97 13.33 -12.42
CA GLY A 6 9.70 12.84 -11.87
C GLY A 6 9.17 11.61 -12.62
N ARG A 7 8.58 10.66 -11.90
CA ARG A 7 7.86 9.52 -12.51
C ARG A 7 6.38 9.62 -12.15
N GLN A 8 5.53 9.13 -13.05
CA GLN A 8 4.09 9.02 -12.79
C GLN A 8 3.81 8.25 -11.49
N PRO A 9 2.81 8.68 -10.69
CA PRO A 9 2.43 8.02 -9.45
C PRO A 9 1.87 6.62 -9.72
N ALA A 10 1.89 5.77 -8.69
CA ALA A 10 1.47 4.39 -8.82
C ALA A 10 -0.05 4.20 -8.65
N ASN A 11 -0.69 5.04 -7.84
CA ASN A 11 -2.11 4.98 -7.49
C ASN A 11 -2.58 3.56 -7.14
N THR A 12 -1.82 2.88 -6.28
CA THR A 12 -2.02 1.48 -5.89
C THR A 12 -3.47 1.22 -5.52
N LYS A 13 -4.12 0.23 -6.16
CA LYS A 13 -5.50 -0.13 -5.90
C LYS A 13 -5.63 -1.35 -5.01
N LEU A 14 -6.66 -1.38 -4.18
CA LEU A 14 -7.08 -2.59 -3.49
C LEU A 14 -7.61 -3.60 -4.51
N SER A 15 -6.92 -4.71 -4.70
CA SER A 15 -7.32 -5.77 -5.63
C SER A 15 -6.53 -7.05 -5.37
N SER A 16 -7.22 -8.19 -5.45
CA SER A 16 -6.62 -9.53 -5.31
C SER A 16 -5.61 -9.86 -6.41
N ASN A 17 -5.68 -9.20 -7.56
CA ASN A 17 -4.71 -9.37 -8.64
C ASN A 17 -3.42 -8.60 -8.33
N LYS A 18 -2.61 -9.15 -7.42
CA LYS A 18 -1.36 -8.55 -6.94
C LYS A 18 -0.44 -8.21 -8.12
N THR A 19 -0.17 -6.92 -8.29
CA THR A 19 0.68 -6.42 -9.38
C THR A 19 1.73 -5.48 -8.79
N VAL A 20 3.00 -5.84 -8.92
CA VAL A 20 4.14 -5.02 -8.47
C VAL A 20 5.17 -4.94 -9.61
N ARG A 21 5.60 -3.73 -9.97
CA ARG A 21 6.61 -3.49 -11.00
C ARG A 21 7.94 -3.08 -10.39
N ARG A 22 9.02 -3.68 -10.89
CA ARG A 22 10.39 -3.26 -10.59
C ARG A 22 10.71 -1.97 -11.33
N VAL A 23 11.28 -0.97 -10.65
CA VAL A 23 11.70 0.30 -11.28
C VAL A 23 13.15 0.58 -10.93
N CYS A 24 14.01 0.65 -11.95
CA CYS A 24 15.40 1.10 -11.78
C CYS A 24 15.44 2.60 -11.46
N VAL A 25 16.24 2.99 -10.49
CA VAL A 25 16.44 4.38 -10.06
C VAL A 25 17.92 4.77 -10.13
N ARG A 26 18.21 6.06 -9.89
CA ARG A 26 19.58 6.59 -9.91
C ARG A 26 20.50 5.78 -8.98
N GLY A 27 21.73 5.56 -9.44
CA GLY A 27 22.74 4.81 -8.69
C GLY A 27 22.57 3.29 -8.75
N GLY A 28 21.83 2.75 -9.73
CA GLY A 28 21.68 1.29 -9.92
C GLY A 28 20.69 0.62 -8.95
N ASN A 29 20.08 1.39 -8.03
CA ASN A 29 19.12 0.88 -7.06
C ASN A 29 17.77 0.53 -7.70
N VAL A 30 16.95 -0.20 -6.95
CA VAL A 30 15.61 -0.64 -7.37
C VAL A 30 14.57 -0.16 -6.37
N LYS A 31 13.45 0.37 -6.89
CA LYS A 31 12.24 0.62 -6.10
C LYS A 31 11.09 -0.23 -6.64
N TRP A 32 10.31 -0.80 -5.73
CA TRP A 32 9.12 -1.60 -6.07
C TRP A 32 7.89 -0.71 -6.12
N ARG A 33 7.26 -0.65 -7.29
CA ARG A 33 6.02 0.07 -7.51
C ARG A 33 4.85 -0.89 -7.40
N ALA A 34 4.14 -0.85 -6.29
CA ALA A 34 2.86 -1.54 -6.18
C ALA A 34 1.82 -0.86 -7.06
N LEU A 35 1.07 -1.64 -7.83
CA LEU A 35 -0.08 -1.16 -8.61
C LEU A 35 -1.39 -1.73 -8.06
N ARG A 36 -1.33 -2.98 -7.57
CA ARG A 36 -2.47 -3.67 -6.95
C ARG A 36 -1.98 -4.53 -5.80
N LEU A 37 -2.61 -4.42 -4.64
CA LEU A 37 -2.33 -5.21 -3.44
C LEU A 37 -3.65 -5.51 -2.72
N ASP A 38 -3.71 -6.64 -2.02
CA ASP A 38 -4.84 -7.06 -1.18
C ASP A 38 -4.41 -7.52 0.22
N ASN A 39 -3.11 -7.73 0.44
CA ASN A 39 -2.55 -8.23 1.69
C ASN A 39 -1.41 -7.32 2.16
N GLY A 40 -1.28 -7.19 3.47
CA GLY A 40 -0.19 -6.47 4.14
C GLY A 40 0.31 -7.23 5.37
N ASN A 41 1.42 -6.77 5.95
CA ASN A 41 1.88 -7.25 7.24
C ASN A 41 1.55 -6.19 8.29
N TYR A 42 0.74 -6.56 9.29
CA TYR A 42 0.20 -5.65 10.28
C TYR A 42 0.65 -6.06 11.68
N SER A 43 0.95 -5.08 12.51
CA SER A 43 1.49 -5.29 13.86
C SER A 43 0.49 -4.82 14.90
N TRP A 44 0.23 -5.68 15.89
CA TRP A 44 -0.49 -5.33 17.10
C TRP A 44 0.53 -5.00 18.20
N GLY A 45 0.71 -3.69 18.45
CA GLY A 45 1.78 -3.18 19.30
C GLY A 45 1.73 -3.64 20.76
N SER A 46 0.55 -3.73 21.37
CA SER A 46 0.43 -4.17 22.79
C SER A 46 0.79 -5.64 22.98
N GLU A 47 0.48 -6.49 22.00
CA GLU A 47 0.73 -7.93 22.07
C GLU A 47 2.10 -8.32 21.48
N ALA A 48 2.86 -7.36 20.93
CA ALA A 48 4.09 -7.61 20.18
C ALA A 48 3.94 -8.65 19.05
N VAL A 49 2.74 -8.77 18.46
CA VAL A 49 2.42 -9.73 17.40
C VAL A 49 2.39 -9.04 16.04
N THR A 50 2.89 -9.71 15.01
CA THR A 50 2.79 -9.26 13.62
C THR A 50 2.26 -10.39 12.75
N ARG A 51 1.27 -10.10 11.91
CA ARG A 51 0.58 -11.09 11.07
C ARG A 51 0.36 -10.55 9.66
N LYS A 52 0.48 -11.45 8.69
CA LYS A 52 0.09 -11.19 7.31
C LYS A 52 -1.43 -11.30 7.22
N THR A 53 -2.08 -10.23 6.80
CA THR A 53 -3.53 -10.09 6.86
C THR A 53 -4.06 -9.43 5.59
N ARG A 54 -5.28 -9.82 5.20
CA ARG A 54 -5.98 -9.25 4.05
C ARG A 54 -6.61 -7.91 4.41
N ILE A 55 -6.49 -6.96 3.49
CA ILE A 55 -7.15 -5.66 3.53
C ILE A 55 -8.54 -5.81 2.93
N LEU A 56 -9.55 -5.35 3.65
CA LEU A 56 -10.95 -5.42 3.25
C LEU A 56 -11.39 -4.14 2.53
N ASP A 57 -11.06 -2.99 3.10
CA ASP A 57 -11.52 -1.70 2.61
C ASP A 57 -10.59 -0.55 3.04
N VAL A 58 -10.55 0.53 2.25
CA VAL A 58 -9.96 1.82 2.64
C VAL A 58 -11.08 2.69 3.19
N VAL A 59 -11.04 3.00 4.49
CA VAL A 59 -12.15 3.67 5.18
C VAL A 59 -11.95 5.18 5.24
N TYR A 60 -10.72 5.63 5.42
CA TYR A 60 -10.43 7.05 5.58
C TYR A 60 -9.04 7.42 5.07
N ASN A 61 -8.94 8.64 4.55
CA ASN A 61 -7.67 9.23 4.16
C ASN A 61 -7.69 10.75 4.46
N ALA A 62 -6.69 11.23 5.20
CA ALA A 62 -6.67 12.61 5.67
C ALA A 62 -6.51 13.66 4.56
N SER A 63 -5.86 13.30 3.44
CA SER A 63 -5.49 14.29 2.41
C SER A 63 -6.57 14.50 1.34
N ASN A 64 -7.34 13.46 1.00
CA ASN A 64 -8.32 13.51 -0.07
C ASN A 64 -9.30 12.31 0.02
N ASN A 65 -10.60 12.61 -0.03
CA ASN A 65 -11.69 11.64 0.01
C ASN A 65 -11.83 10.82 -1.29
N GLU A 66 -11.37 11.33 -2.44
CA GLU A 66 -11.41 10.56 -3.69
C GLU A 66 -10.51 9.31 -3.65
N LEU A 67 -9.48 9.32 -2.80
CA LEU A 67 -8.64 8.15 -2.58
C LEU A 67 -9.37 7.04 -1.82
N VAL A 68 -10.34 7.40 -0.96
CA VAL A 68 -11.24 6.45 -0.30
C VAL A 68 -12.21 5.87 -1.33
N ARG A 69 -12.92 6.73 -2.07
CA ARG A 69 -13.89 6.31 -3.11
C ARG A 69 -13.31 5.33 -4.11
N THR A 70 -12.05 5.55 -4.49
CA THR A 70 -11.40 4.74 -5.52
C THR A 70 -10.50 3.64 -4.95
N GLN A 71 -10.54 3.38 -3.64
CA GLN A 71 -9.80 2.31 -2.98
C GLN A 71 -8.28 2.38 -3.23
N THR A 72 -7.70 3.58 -3.10
CA THR A 72 -6.27 3.80 -3.30
C THR A 72 -5.49 3.70 -2.00
N LEU A 73 -4.47 2.84 -2.00
CA LEU A 73 -3.57 2.63 -0.88
C LEU A 73 -2.42 3.64 -0.92
N VAL A 74 -2.37 4.52 0.09
CA VAL A 74 -1.29 5.47 0.35
C VAL A 74 -0.82 5.38 1.80
N LYS A 75 0.35 5.96 2.09
CA LYS A 75 0.83 6.05 3.48
C LYS A 75 -0.20 6.82 4.31
N SER A 76 -0.45 6.33 5.54
CA SER A 76 -1.38 6.93 6.50
C SER A 76 -2.88 6.82 6.14
N ALA A 77 -3.25 6.06 5.11
CA ALA A 77 -4.63 5.66 4.91
C ALA A 77 -5.08 4.73 6.05
N ILE A 78 -6.28 4.95 6.59
CA ILE A 78 -6.90 4.06 7.56
C ILE A 78 -7.65 2.99 6.79
N VAL A 79 -7.30 1.73 7.05
CA VAL A 79 -7.82 0.55 6.34
C VAL A 79 -8.46 -0.42 7.31
N GLN A 80 -9.51 -1.09 6.85
CA GLN A 80 -10.10 -2.22 7.55
C GLN A 80 -9.35 -3.50 7.16
N VAL A 81 -8.92 -4.27 8.15
CA VAL A 81 -8.17 -5.52 7.98
C VAL A 81 -8.95 -6.68 8.57
N ASP A 82 -8.75 -7.87 8.00
CA ASP A 82 -9.36 -9.10 8.50
C ASP A 82 -8.87 -9.47 9.91
N ALA A 83 -9.78 -9.58 10.87
CA ALA A 83 -9.45 -9.90 12.25
C ALA A 83 -9.04 -11.36 12.47
N ALA A 84 -9.36 -12.28 11.54
CA ALA A 84 -9.12 -13.71 11.71
C ALA A 84 -7.64 -14.07 11.99
N SER A 85 -6.69 -13.23 11.54
CA SER A 85 -5.25 -13.45 11.76
C SER A 85 -4.78 -13.11 13.19
N PHE A 86 -5.58 -12.36 13.94
CA PHE A 86 -5.27 -11.87 15.30
C PHE A 86 -6.20 -12.42 16.38
N LYS A 87 -7.16 -13.27 16.00
CA LYS A 87 -8.07 -13.96 16.91
C LYS A 87 -7.44 -15.23 17.47
#